data_AF-A0A352DW31-F1
#
_entry.id   AF-A0A352DW31-F1
#
_cell.length_a   1.000
_cell.length_b   1.000
_cell.length_c   1.000
_cell.angle_alpha   90.00
_cell.angle_beta   90.00
_cell.angle_gamma   90.00
#
_symmetry.space_group_name_H-M   'P 1'
#
loop_
_entity.id
_entity.type
_entity.pdbx_description
1 polymer ?
#
loop_
_entity_poly.entity_id
_entity_poly.type
_entity_poly.pdbx_seq_one_letter_code
_entity_poly.pdbx_strand_id
1 'polypeptide(L)'
;GILFEGTEGRFFVNRGKITGAPVEALKDHPLPDGAIEAVYGGPVSANHTANFVDAMRSRKQPISDVWSHNRMLEICHLANIAMRLGRPLAWDPVRREIVGDAQANAFLARESRKGYEISGGA
;
A
#
# COMPACT_ATOMS: atom_id res chain seq x y z
N GLY A 1 -10.14 8.17 -8.09
CA GLY A 1 -10.55 8.46 -6.71
C GLY A 1 -10.99 7.18 -6.07
N ILE A 2 -11.22 7.18 -4.76
CA ILE A 2 -11.69 5.99 -4.02
C ILE A 2 -13.02 6.37 -3.40
N LEU A 3 -14.04 5.51 -3.60
CA LEU A 3 -15.31 5.58 -2.87
C LEU A 3 -15.23 4.58 -1.74
N PHE A 4 -15.47 5.05 -0.53
CA PHE A 4 -15.63 4.22 0.66
C PHE A 4 -17.12 4.15 1.01
N GLU A 5 -17.59 2.95 1.31
CA GLU A 5 -18.96 2.69 1.73
C GLU A 5 -18.94 1.85 3.01
N GLY A 6 -19.72 2.27 4.00
CA GLY A 6 -19.88 1.61 5.28
C GLY A 6 -21.27 1.86 5.86
N THR A 7 -21.49 1.43 7.10
CA THR A 7 -22.79 1.52 7.77
C THR A 7 -23.24 2.96 8.01
N GLU A 8 -22.29 3.88 8.22
CA GLU A 8 -22.53 5.31 8.44
C GLU A 8 -22.63 6.12 7.13
N GLY A 9 -22.70 5.44 5.99
CA GLY A 9 -22.82 6.04 4.67
C GLY A 9 -21.55 5.93 3.84
N ARG A 10 -21.39 6.86 2.89
CA ARG A 10 -20.33 6.82 1.88
C ARG A 10 -19.59 8.14 1.75
N PHE A 11 -18.30 8.07 1.45
CA PHE A 11 -17.52 9.25 1.06
C PHE A 11 -16.55 8.93 -0.07
N PHE A 12 -16.31 9.92 -0.91
CA PHE A 12 -15.40 9.85 -2.04
C PHE A 12 -14.21 10.77 -1.80
N VAL A 13 -13.01 10.27 -2.11
CA VAL A 13 -11.76 11.03 -2.04
C VAL A 13 -11.01 10.99 -3.37
N ASN A 14 -10.46 12.14 -3.76
CA ASN A 14 -9.49 12.25 -4.84
C ASN A 14 -8.45 13.34 -4.49
N ARG A 15 -7.60 13.72 -5.47
CA ARG A 15 -6.55 14.73 -5.28
C ARG A 15 -7.05 16.16 -4.99
N GLY A 16 -8.33 16.45 -5.16
CA GLY A 16 -8.88 17.81 -5.01
C GLY A 16 -10.05 17.93 -4.03
N LYS A 17 -10.71 16.83 -3.65
CA LYS A 17 -11.86 16.87 -2.75
C LYS A 17 -12.04 15.58 -1.96
N ILE A 18 -12.65 15.76 -0.79
CA ILE A 18 -13.23 14.70 0.05
C ILE A 18 -14.69 15.10 0.26
N THR A 19 -15.64 14.23 -0.11
CA THR A 19 -17.07 14.57 -0.11
C THR A 19 -17.93 13.36 0.28
N GLY A 20 -19.01 13.57 1.03
CA GLY A 20 -19.96 12.52 1.41
C GLY A 20 -20.52 12.75 2.80
N ALA A 21 -21.57 12.00 3.17
CA ALA A 21 -22.29 12.19 4.43
C ALA A 21 -21.36 12.14 5.68
N PRO A 22 -20.41 11.19 5.80
CA PRO A 22 -19.45 11.22 6.91
C PRO A 22 -18.56 12.47 6.96
N VAL A 23 -18.26 13.08 5.81
CA VAL A 23 -17.43 14.28 5.70
C VAL A 23 -18.23 15.53 6.06
N GLU A 24 -19.50 15.58 5.64
CA GLU A 24 -20.42 16.68 5.95
C GLU A 24 -20.75 16.73 7.45
N ALA A 25 -20.90 15.56 8.07
CA ALA A 25 -21.15 15.40 9.50
C ALA A 25 -20.00 15.90 10.39
N LEU A 26 -18.77 16.09 9.86
CA LEU A 26 -17.63 16.62 10.64
C LEU A 26 -17.87 18.03 11.20
N LYS A 27 -18.86 18.77 10.66
CA LYS A 27 -19.27 20.07 11.21
C LYS A 27 -19.88 19.94 12.60
N ASP A 28 -20.67 18.89 12.80
CA ASP A 28 -21.42 18.63 14.04
C ASP A 28 -20.70 17.61 14.92
N HIS A 29 -19.91 16.73 14.30
CA HIS A 29 -19.16 15.65 14.92
C HIS A 29 -17.69 15.70 14.47
N PRO A 30 -16.91 16.68 14.97
CA PRO A 30 -15.52 16.81 14.57
C PRO A 30 -14.70 15.59 15.00
N LEU A 31 -13.61 15.35 14.28
CA LEU A 31 -12.63 14.33 14.70
C LEU A 31 -12.04 14.71 16.07
N PRO A 32 -11.66 13.73 16.89
CA PRO A 32 -10.92 14.00 18.11
C PRO A 32 -9.64 14.80 17.83
N ASP A 33 -9.24 15.63 18.80
CA ASP A 33 -7.97 16.35 18.73
C ASP A 33 -6.81 15.37 18.52
N GLY A 34 -5.90 15.70 17.58
CA GLY A 34 -4.75 14.87 17.25
C GLY A 34 -5.06 13.62 16.42
N ALA A 35 -6.30 13.43 15.95
CA ALA A 35 -6.67 12.25 15.15
C ALA A 35 -5.82 12.11 13.86
N ILE A 36 -5.44 13.23 13.24
CA ILE A 36 -4.62 13.23 12.03
C ILE A 36 -3.21 12.73 12.36
N GLU A 37 -2.59 13.30 13.38
CA GLU A 37 -1.25 12.91 13.85
C GLU A 37 -1.21 11.44 14.30
N ALA A 38 -2.27 10.97 14.96
CA ALA A 38 -2.39 9.57 15.35
C ALA A 38 -2.37 8.63 14.12
N VAL A 39 -3.10 8.97 13.05
CA VAL A 39 -3.07 8.22 11.78
C VAL A 39 -1.72 8.31 11.09
N TYR A 40 -1.06 9.47 11.16
CA TYR A 40 0.26 9.70 10.57
C TYR A 40 1.41 9.08 11.41
N GLY A 41 1.14 8.60 12.62
CA GLY A 41 2.16 8.06 13.53
C GLY A 41 3.09 9.12 14.13
N GLY A 42 2.64 10.38 14.17
CA GLY A 42 3.42 11.52 14.64
C GLY A 42 3.06 12.84 13.95
N PRO A 43 3.90 13.88 14.10
CA PRO A 43 3.67 15.17 13.47
C PRO A 43 3.54 15.05 11.95
N VAL A 44 2.53 15.73 11.38
CA VAL A 44 2.30 15.75 9.94
C VAL A 44 3.48 16.45 9.26
N SER A 45 4.17 15.70 8.39
CA SER A 45 5.30 16.23 7.63
C SER A 45 4.82 17.13 6.49
N ALA A 46 5.63 18.14 6.13
CA ALA A 46 5.28 19.10 5.08
C ALA A 46 5.02 18.45 3.71
N ASN A 47 5.78 17.41 3.38
CA ASN A 47 5.57 16.55 2.21
C ASN A 47 6.35 15.23 2.37
N HIS A 48 6.19 14.35 1.38
CA HIS A 48 6.81 13.03 1.38
C HIS A 48 8.35 13.07 1.41
N THR A 49 8.98 13.97 0.65
CA THR A 49 10.44 14.12 0.62
C THR A 49 10.98 14.62 1.95
N ALA A 50 10.31 15.61 2.56
CA ALA A 50 10.66 16.10 3.89
C ALA A 50 10.60 14.98 4.94
N ASN A 51 9.51 14.20 4.94
CA ASN A 51 9.37 13.05 5.84
C ASN A 51 10.52 12.04 5.69
N PHE A 52 10.91 11.73 4.44
CA PHE A 52 12.02 10.82 4.18
C PHE A 52 13.35 11.36 4.68
N VAL A 53 13.66 12.64 4.45
CA VAL A 53 14.89 13.29 4.94
C VAL A 53 14.93 13.34 6.47
N ASP A 54 13.82 13.66 7.11
CA ASP A 54 13.71 13.70 8.57
C ASP A 54 13.85 12.30 9.19
N ALA A 55 13.26 11.28 8.56
CA ALA A 55 13.43 9.88 8.92
C ALA A 55 14.90 9.45 8.85
N MET A 56 15.61 9.81 7.78
CA MET A 56 17.05 9.53 7.64
C MET A 56 17.88 10.18 8.75
N ARG A 57 17.61 11.46 9.05
CA ARG A 57 18.33 12.22 10.10
C ARG A 57 18.07 11.66 11.49
N SER A 58 16.80 11.36 11.79
CA SER A 58 16.37 10.88 13.11
C SER A 58 16.53 9.38 13.31
N ARG A 59 16.85 8.63 12.24
CA ARG A 59 16.89 7.15 12.22
C ARG A 59 15.56 6.51 12.61
N LYS A 60 14.44 7.17 12.29
CA LYS A 60 13.09 6.64 12.49
C LYS A 60 12.51 6.13 11.17
N GLN A 61 11.55 5.21 11.24
CA GLN A 61 10.83 4.73 10.07
C GLN A 61 9.99 5.87 9.46
N PRO A 62 10.05 6.10 8.13
CA PRO A 62 9.19 7.08 7.49
C PRO A 62 7.73 6.62 7.48
N ILE A 63 6.80 7.56 7.27
CA ILE A 63 5.35 7.27 7.17
C ILE A 63 5.08 6.24 6.06
N SER A 64 5.81 6.35 4.95
CA SER A 64 5.75 5.39 3.84
C SER A 64 6.96 4.47 3.89
N ASP A 65 6.87 3.41 4.69
CA ASP A 65 7.94 2.44 4.87
C ASP A 65 8.05 1.44 3.73
N VAL A 66 9.21 0.78 3.64
CA VAL A 66 9.50 -0.19 2.57
C VAL A 66 8.67 -1.46 2.68
N TRP A 67 8.27 -1.87 3.88
CA TRP A 67 7.60 -3.15 4.11
C TRP A 67 6.14 -3.08 3.68
N SER A 68 5.41 -2.07 4.15
CA SER A 68 4.03 -1.83 3.73
C SER A 68 3.94 -1.59 2.22
N HIS A 69 4.91 -0.86 1.65
CA HIS A 69 4.92 -0.58 0.21
C HIS A 69 5.29 -1.80 -0.64
N ASN A 70 6.30 -2.60 -0.24
CA ASN A 70 6.62 -3.86 -0.90
C ASN A 70 5.40 -4.79 -0.90
N ARG A 71 4.70 -4.86 0.23
CA ARG A 71 3.50 -5.68 0.38
C ARG A 71 2.36 -5.22 -0.53
N MET A 72 2.17 -3.91 -0.68
CA MET A 72 1.22 -3.34 -1.63
C MET A 72 1.58 -3.69 -3.09
N LEU A 73 2.86 -3.62 -3.45
CA LEU A 73 3.34 -3.90 -4.80
C LEU A 73 3.12 -5.35 -5.22
N GLU A 74 3.11 -6.31 -4.29
CA GLU A 74 2.72 -7.70 -4.58
C GLU A 74 1.36 -7.77 -5.26
N ILE A 75 0.38 -7.00 -4.80
CA ILE A 75 -0.97 -6.99 -5.37
C ILE A 75 -0.94 -6.50 -6.83
N CYS A 76 -0.15 -5.47 -7.13
CA CYS A 76 0.02 -4.98 -8.51
C CYS A 76 0.60 -6.05 -9.43
N HIS A 77 1.60 -6.80 -8.96
CA HIS A 77 2.19 -7.89 -9.73
C HIS A 77 1.22 -9.05 -9.91
N LEU A 78 0.52 -9.47 -8.85
CA LEU A 78 -0.48 -10.53 -8.90
C LEU A 78 -1.64 -10.18 -9.84
N ALA A 79 -2.11 -8.94 -9.85
CA ALA A 79 -3.13 -8.46 -10.78
C ALA A 79 -2.66 -8.60 -12.24
N ASN A 80 -1.42 -8.18 -12.53
CA ASN A 80 -0.83 -8.33 -13.86
C ASN A 80 -0.72 -9.81 -14.29
N ILE A 81 -0.33 -10.70 -13.38
CA ILE A 81 -0.24 -12.14 -13.65
C ILE A 81 -1.63 -12.73 -13.91
N ALA A 82 -2.62 -12.40 -13.08
CA ALA A 82 -4.00 -12.86 -13.23
C ALA A 82 -4.60 -12.40 -14.57
N MET A 83 -4.38 -11.14 -14.93
CA MET A 83 -4.79 -10.58 -16.23
C MET A 83 -4.12 -11.31 -17.39
N ARG A 84 -2.81 -11.56 -17.31
CA ARG A 84 -2.05 -12.22 -18.36
C ARG A 84 -2.48 -13.68 -18.58
N LEU A 85 -2.82 -14.38 -17.51
CA LEU A 85 -3.26 -15.78 -17.56
C LEU A 85 -4.78 -15.93 -17.77
N GLY A 86 -5.54 -14.83 -17.65
CA GLY A 86 -6.99 -14.83 -17.82
C GLY A 86 -7.75 -15.61 -16.74
N ARG A 87 -7.19 -15.73 -15.52
CA ARG A 87 -7.76 -16.54 -14.43
C ARG A 87 -7.40 -16.01 -13.04
N PRO A 88 -8.21 -16.29 -12.01
CA PRO A 88 -7.89 -15.93 -10.63
C PRO A 88 -6.66 -16.69 -10.12
N LEU A 89 -6.01 -16.12 -9.09
CA LEU A 89 -4.84 -16.68 -8.42
C LEU A 89 -5.13 -16.87 -6.92
N ALA A 90 -4.64 -17.96 -6.35
CA ALA A 90 -4.63 -18.17 -4.90
C ALA A 90 -3.24 -17.80 -4.36
N TRP A 91 -3.14 -16.71 -3.60
CA TRP A 91 -1.88 -16.20 -3.07
C TRP A 91 -1.68 -16.62 -1.62
N ASP A 92 -0.56 -17.26 -1.31
CA ASP A 92 -0.09 -17.41 0.07
C ASP A 92 0.75 -16.17 0.44
N PRO A 93 0.24 -15.33 1.34
CA PRO A 93 0.91 -14.09 1.70
C PRO A 93 2.15 -14.24 2.57
N VAL A 94 2.28 -15.36 3.27
CA VAL A 94 3.38 -15.63 4.20
C VAL A 94 4.53 -16.27 3.43
N ARG A 95 4.22 -17.27 2.61
CA ARG A 95 5.18 -17.98 1.76
C ARG A 95 5.54 -17.20 0.50
N ARG A 96 4.74 -16.20 0.14
CA ARG A 96 4.85 -15.40 -1.09
C ARG A 96 4.86 -16.28 -2.35
N GLU A 97 3.94 -17.24 -2.39
CA GLU A 97 3.77 -18.18 -3.51
C GLU A 97 2.33 -18.18 -4.03
N ILE A 98 2.15 -18.50 -5.30
CA ILE A 98 0.83 -18.77 -5.87
C ILE A 98 0.55 -20.26 -5.68
N VAL A 99 -0.41 -20.59 -4.80
CA VAL A 99 -0.65 -21.95 -4.31
C VAL A 99 -0.99 -22.89 -5.48
N GLY A 100 -0.17 -23.94 -5.66
CA GLY A 100 -0.41 -25.00 -6.64
C GLY A 100 -0.20 -24.60 -8.11
N ASP A 101 0.46 -23.48 -8.39
CA ASP A 101 0.47 -22.90 -9.74
C ASP A 101 1.89 -22.61 -10.28
N ALA A 102 2.55 -23.64 -10.80
CA ALA A 102 3.92 -23.51 -11.29
C ALA A 102 4.06 -22.48 -12.42
N GLN A 103 3.06 -22.37 -13.30
CA GLN A 103 3.09 -21.42 -14.41
C GLN A 103 3.02 -19.97 -13.90
N ALA A 104 2.14 -19.67 -12.95
CA ALA A 104 2.02 -18.33 -12.40
C ALA A 104 3.24 -17.97 -11.52
N ASN A 105 3.76 -18.92 -10.75
CA ASN A 105 4.97 -18.71 -9.94
C ASN A 105 6.20 -18.36 -10.79
N ALA A 106 6.28 -18.85 -12.04
CA ALA A 106 7.36 -18.50 -12.97
C ALA A 106 7.41 -17.00 -13.31
N PHE A 107 6.36 -16.22 -13.02
CA PHE A 107 6.35 -14.75 -13.19
C PHE A 107 6.77 -13.97 -11.93
N LEU A 108 6.94 -14.62 -10.77
CA LEU A 108 7.31 -13.95 -9.51
C LEU A 108 8.76 -13.49 -9.49
N ALA A 109 9.61 -14.13 -10.30
CA ALA A 109 11.02 -13.80 -10.43
C ALA A 109 11.43 -13.73 -11.90
N ARG A 110 12.55 -13.06 -12.14
CA ARG A 110 13.24 -13.07 -13.43
C ARG A 110 14.62 -13.70 -13.26
N GLU A 111 15.15 -14.26 -14.33
CA GLU A 111 16.55 -14.66 -14.36
C GLU A 111 17.44 -13.44 -14.08
N SER A 112 18.36 -13.59 -13.14
CA SER A 112 19.32 -12.53 -12.84
C SER A 112 20.32 -12.41 -13.98
N ARG A 113 20.77 -11.18 -14.28
CA ARG A 113 21.80 -10.97 -15.28
C ARG A 113 23.10 -11.64 -14.80
N LYS A 114 23.79 -12.35 -15.69
CA LYS A 114 25.08 -12.98 -15.40
C LYS A 114 26.04 -12.02 -14.69
N GLY A 115 26.55 -12.41 -13.52
CA GLY A 115 27.45 -11.62 -12.66
C GLY A 115 26.75 -10.66 -11.69
N TYR A 116 25.41 -10.65 -11.65
CA TYR A 116 24.57 -9.86 -10.73
C TYR A 116 23.56 -10.75 -9.99
N GLU A 117 23.87 -12.03 -9.84
CA GLU A 117 23.06 -12.97 -9.08
C GLU A 117 23.06 -12.59 -7.60
N ILE A 118 21.88 -12.61 -6.97
CA ILE A 118 21.74 -12.41 -5.53
C ILE A 118 21.69 -13.77 -4.84
N SER A 119 22.44 -13.91 -3.74
CA SER A 119 22.43 -15.12 -2.92
C SER A 119 21.13 -15.20 -2.11
N GLY A 120 20.35 -16.27 -2.31
CA GLY A 120 19.08 -16.51 -1.61
C GLY A 120 17.87 -16.19 -2.49
N GLY A 121 17.69 -16.93 -3.59
CA GLY A 121 16.59 -16.75 -4.53
C GLY A 121 15.21 -16.62 -3.86
N ALA A 122 14.33 -15.91 -4.57
CA ALA A 122 13.00 -15.41 -4.18
C ALA A 122 12.23 -16.26 -3.16
#